data_AF-A0A925QTK0-F1
#
_entry.id   AF-A0A925QTK0-F1
#
_cell.length_a   1.000
_cell.length_b   1.000
_cell.length_c   1.000
_cell.angle_alpha   90.00
_cell.angle_beta   90.00
_cell.angle_gamma   90.00
#
_symmetry.space_group_name_H-M   'P 1'
#
loop_
_entity.id
_entity.type
_entity.pdbx_description
1 polymer ?
#
loop_
_entity_poly.entity_id
_entity_poly.type
_entity_poly.pdbx_seq_one_letter_code
_entity_poly.pdbx_strand_id
1 'polypeptide(L)'
;MSRRTITILVFVFCYALILYRWARIPVSDTTTEARVGVYGDAFSSRNVHSAAMWFRQIGYTKTKGLPVFNYAGNYNQSAVEVYTHYPPLPDIIGGIIARVLNTNEASLLAVFPLLLSIFFFFHLRKVLQKIVPGENAASLSWILLVTSCYFICWADDLHQHLYTELLKWVYIGLLYRLLTAEPKPWMLPTLCVIFFLQSLLTFESIPFLGIVTVGFFLLFRKRLFHPACLLLLAMPVIGVALHLYQNYLYLGTWEAVMADMKNAALKRMTGTGELGNELGRSVQGYDFLKMWTFELWFRIGRMFTLPGISFIIISAFALRDMYYRHSIHFRMAIIFFLAGIAWIFVMPQHAVIHTFTVKHLGVFVAFISGYGLMQYFALVKKHFATGLLHWRILHVVFIAFTCYGFLLNQFYYVYLKFGFAYPHLGTRAYLW
;
A
#
# COMPACT_ATOMS: atom_id res chain seq x y z
N MET A 1 -14.00 17.61 22.92
CA MET A 1 -13.41 18.15 21.67
C MET A 1 -14.27 17.74 20.48
N SER A 2 -14.60 18.65 19.56
CA SER A 2 -15.46 18.29 18.41
C SER A 2 -14.75 17.33 17.44
N ARG A 3 -15.49 16.51 16.70
CA ARG A 3 -14.92 15.62 15.66
C ARG A 3 -14.18 16.41 14.58
N ARG A 4 -14.65 17.60 14.24
CA ARG A 4 -13.99 18.51 13.31
C ARG A 4 -12.62 18.93 13.85
N THR A 5 -12.54 19.30 15.13
CA THR A 5 -11.29 19.65 15.80
C THR A 5 -10.28 18.50 15.78
N ILE A 6 -10.70 17.28 16.11
CA ILE A 6 -9.83 16.09 16.03
C ILE A 6 -9.28 15.91 14.60
N THR A 7 -10.14 16.09 13.60
CA THR A 7 -9.75 15.90 12.20
C THR A 7 -8.71 16.90 11.76
N ILE A 8 -8.88 18.16 12.14
CA ILE A 8 -7.94 19.23 11.83
C ILE A 8 -6.61 19.00 12.54
N LEU A 9 -6.62 18.61 13.82
CA LEU A 9 -5.39 18.32 14.56
C LEU A 9 -4.60 17.16 13.93
N VAL A 10 -5.28 16.06 13.58
CA VAL A 10 -4.63 14.92 12.92
C VAL A 10 -4.11 15.31 11.54
N PHE A 11 -4.87 16.10 10.77
CA PHE A 11 -4.42 16.61 9.48
C PHE A 11 -3.17 17.46 9.60
N VAL A 12 -3.19 18.46 10.48
CA VAL A 12 -2.05 19.37 10.71
C VAL A 12 -0.83 18.58 11.16
N PHE A 13 -0.98 17.63 12.09
CA PHE A 13 0.12 16.78 12.53
C PHE A 13 0.73 15.96 11.38
N CYS A 14 -0.10 15.20 10.65
CA CYS A 14 0.38 14.38 9.54
C CYS A 14 1.05 15.21 8.45
N TYR A 15 0.47 16.36 8.08
CA TYR A 15 1.02 17.19 7.00
C TYR A 15 2.23 18.01 7.41
N ALA A 16 2.36 18.43 8.66
CA ALA A 16 3.60 19.02 9.15
C ALA A 16 4.76 18.03 8.97
N LEU A 17 4.54 16.74 9.28
CA LEU A 17 5.54 15.69 9.12
C LEU A 17 5.81 15.35 7.64
N ILE A 18 4.78 15.17 6.83
CA ILE A 18 4.92 14.87 5.39
C ILE A 18 5.64 16.01 4.67
N LEU A 19 5.25 17.26 4.91
CA LEU A 19 5.90 18.43 4.29
C LEU A 19 7.35 18.58 4.74
N TYR A 20 7.66 18.28 6.01
CA TYR A 20 9.04 18.24 6.48
C TYR A 20 9.85 17.21 5.70
N ARG A 21 9.33 15.97 5.57
CA ARG A 21 9.99 14.89 4.82
C ARG A 21 10.21 15.24 3.37
N TRP A 22 9.18 15.75 2.69
CA TRP A 22 9.25 16.20 1.30
C TRP A 22 10.33 17.28 1.10
N ALA A 23 10.43 18.24 2.02
CA ALA A 23 11.39 19.34 1.92
C ALA A 23 12.83 18.96 2.29
N ARG A 24 13.03 17.98 3.17
CA ARG A 24 14.35 17.67 3.76
C ARG A 24 14.98 16.38 3.29
N ILE A 25 14.19 15.43 2.78
CA ILE A 25 14.65 14.09 2.45
C ILE A 25 14.41 13.85 0.95
N PRO A 26 15.45 13.84 0.11
CA PRO A 26 15.31 13.66 -1.32
C PRO A 26 14.54 12.37 -1.66
N VAL A 27 13.60 12.44 -2.59
CA VAL A 27 12.70 11.31 -2.91
C VAL A 27 13.46 10.11 -3.51
N SER A 28 14.61 10.37 -4.13
CA SER A 28 15.49 9.35 -4.72
C SER A 28 16.69 8.98 -3.84
N ASP A 29 16.68 9.34 -2.55
CA ASP A 29 17.79 9.02 -1.63
C ASP A 29 17.81 7.53 -1.28
N THR A 30 18.67 6.78 -1.97
CA THR A 30 18.92 5.35 -1.69
C THR A 30 20.05 5.14 -0.69
N THR A 31 20.71 6.20 -0.22
CA THR A 31 21.86 6.11 0.68
C THR A 31 21.46 6.09 2.16
N THR A 32 20.24 6.54 2.46
CA THR A 32 19.68 6.56 3.81
C THR A 32 18.42 5.72 3.90
N GLU A 33 18.13 5.21 5.09
CA GLU A 33 16.96 4.36 5.31
C GLU A 33 15.65 5.14 5.45
N ALA A 34 15.72 6.48 5.44
CA ALA A 34 14.56 7.35 5.61
C ALA A 34 13.54 7.25 4.46
N ARG A 35 13.96 6.66 3.32
CA ARG A 35 13.19 6.46 2.09
C ARG A 35 13.28 5.03 1.55
N VAL A 36 13.71 4.05 2.35
CA VAL A 36 13.88 2.66 1.92
C VAL A 36 13.04 1.71 2.77
N GLY A 37 12.63 0.59 2.18
CA GLY A 37 11.91 -0.48 2.86
C GLY A 37 10.51 -0.05 3.29
N VAL A 38 10.25 -0.03 4.60
CA VAL A 38 8.94 0.39 5.12
C VAL A 38 8.75 1.92 5.04
N TYR A 39 9.83 2.70 5.02
CA TYR A 39 9.78 4.17 5.09
C TYR A 39 9.75 4.87 3.71
N GLY A 40 9.75 4.11 2.62
CA GLY A 40 9.68 4.60 1.25
C GLY A 40 10.24 3.60 0.24
N ASP A 41 10.16 3.93 -1.04
CA ASP A 41 10.79 3.16 -2.12
C ASP A 41 11.64 4.07 -3.02
N ALA A 42 12.73 4.61 -2.44
CA ALA A 42 13.66 5.52 -3.12
C ALA A 42 14.22 4.95 -4.42
N PHE A 43 14.46 3.63 -4.46
CA PHE A 43 14.99 2.97 -5.65
C PHE A 43 13.99 3.08 -6.81
N SER A 44 12.72 2.73 -6.56
CA SER A 44 11.70 2.83 -7.59
C SER A 44 11.32 4.28 -7.90
N SER A 45 11.32 5.16 -6.89
CA SER A 45 11.14 6.60 -7.09
C SER A 45 12.22 7.21 -7.99
N ARG A 46 13.48 6.77 -7.85
CA ARG A 46 14.58 7.14 -8.76
C ARG A 46 14.33 6.67 -10.19
N ASN A 47 13.76 5.49 -10.36
CA ASN A 47 13.41 4.95 -11.68
C ASN A 47 12.31 5.78 -12.35
N VAL A 48 11.24 6.10 -11.62
CA VAL A 48 10.17 6.99 -12.13
C VAL A 48 10.73 8.37 -12.48
N HIS A 49 11.63 8.91 -11.65
CA HIS A 49 12.30 10.18 -11.94
C HIS A 49 13.14 10.10 -13.22
N SER A 50 13.88 9.01 -13.41
CA SER A 50 14.64 8.74 -14.63
C SER A 50 13.76 8.71 -15.88
N ALA A 51 12.64 7.98 -15.81
CA ALA A 51 11.67 7.92 -16.90
C ALA A 51 11.00 9.26 -17.16
N ALA A 52 10.70 10.04 -16.11
CA ALA A 52 10.12 11.37 -16.24
C ALA A 52 11.05 12.32 -17.01
N MET A 53 12.35 12.31 -16.71
CA MET A 53 13.36 13.07 -17.45
C MET A 53 13.42 12.63 -18.93
N TRP A 54 13.42 11.32 -19.18
CA TRP A 54 13.44 10.78 -20.55
C TRP A 54 12.21 11.22 -21.34
N PHE A 55 11.00 11.05 -20.78
CA PHE A 55 9.78 11.42 -21.47
C PHE A 55 9.65 12.92 -21.71
N ARG A 56 10.14 13.75 -20.79
CA ARG A 56 10.19 15.20 -20.99
C ARG A 56 11.12 15.57 -22.15
N GLN A 57 12.34 15.02 -22.19
CA GLN A 57 13.37 15.44 -23.15
C GLN A 57 13.26 14.76 -24.52
N ILE A 58 12.95 13.46 -24.55
CA ILE A 58 13.05 12.63 -25.75
C ILE A 58 11.68 12.25 -26.31
N GLY A 59 10.70 11.99 -25.45
CA GLY A 59 9.39 11.53 -25.90
C GLY A 59 8.98 10.14 -25.46
N TYR A 60 7.67 9.89 -25.48
CA TYR A 60 7.08 8.57 -25.23
C TYR A 60 7.25 7.60 -26.40
N THR A 61 7.38 8.11 -27.63
CA THR A 61 7.29 7.31 -28.85
C THR A 61 8.45 6.35 -29.04
N LYS A 62 9.65 6.69 -28.54
CA LYS A 62 10.85 5.85 -28.67
C LYS A 62 10.75 4.54 -27.89
N THR A 63 10.14 4.58 -26.70
CA THR A 63 9.97 3.39 -25.84
C THR A 63 8.53 2.89 -25.83
N LYS A 64 7.66 3.42 -26.70
CA LYS A 64 6.22 3.09 -26.74
C LYS A 64 5.52 3.30 -25.39
N GLY A 65 6.00 4.27 -24.61
CA GLY A 65 5.53 4.57 -23.26
C GLY A 65 6.01 3.59 -22.20
N LEU A 66 6.94 2.68 -22.50
CA LEU A 66 7.54 1.79 -21.52
C LEU A 66 8.50 2.54 -20.58
N PRO A 67 8.61 2.11 -19.30
CA PRO A 67 9.52 2.66 -18.32
C PRO A 67 10.98 2.69 -18.77
N VAL A 68 11.72 3.67 -18.26
CA VAL A 68 13.11 3.93 -18.64
C VAL A 68 13.96 4.14 -17.40
N PHE A 69 15.01 3.33 -17.24
CA PHE A 69 15.91 3.35 -16.10
C PHE A 69 17.30 3.88 -16.46
N ASN A 70 18.02 4.36 -15.45
CA ASN A 70 19.41 4.85 -15.52
C ASN A 70 19.67 6.02 -16.48
N TYR A 71 18.61 6.68 -16.97
CA TYR A 71 18.75 7.92 -17.72
C TYR A 71 19.11 9.09 -16.79
N ALA A 72 20.24 9.74 -17.08
CA ALA A 72 20.80 10.84 -16.31
C ALA A 72 20.62 12.23 -16.97
N GLY A 73 19.78 12.34 -18.01
CA GLY A 73 19.44 13.64 -18.62
C GLY A 73 20.48 14.24 -19.57
N ASN A 74 21.50 13.47 -19.98
CA ASN A 74 22.60 13.93 -20.86
C ASN A 74 22.42 13.54 -22.34
N TYR A 75 21.19 13.24 -22.78
CA TYR A 75 20.86 12.73 -24.13
C TYR A 75 21.62 11.47 -24.58
N ASN A 76 22.45 10.87 -23.73
CA ASN A 76 23.20 9.67 -24.05
C ASN A 76 22.26 8.46 -23.95
N GLN A 77 21.81 7.99 -25.12
CA GLN A 77 20.86 6.88 -25.22
C GLN A 77 21.49 5.51 -25.01
N SER A 78 22.83 5.38 -25.05
CA SER A 78 23.50 4.08 -24.98
C SER A 78 23.57 3.47 -23.58
N ALA A 79 23.32 4.26 -22.53
CA ALA A 79 23.35 3.83 -21.14
C ALA A 79 21.94 3.56 -20.54
N VAL A 80 20.91 3.55 -21.38
CA VAL A 80 19.52 3.53 -20.94
C VAL A 80 18.92 2.13 -21.06
N GLU A 81 18.25 1.70 -20.00
CA GLU A 81 17.55 0.42 -19.97
C GLU A 81 16.04 0.65 -20.06
N VAL A 82 15.37 0.00 -21.03
CA VAL A 82 13.91 0.02 -21.14
C VAL A 82 13.35 -1.19 -20.40
N TYR A 83 12.47 -0.93 -19.44
CA TYR A 83 12.00 -1.97 -18.53
C TYR A 83 10.61 -2.48 -18.95
N THR A 84 10.59 -3.63 -19.62
CA THR A 84 9.43 -4.24 -20.30
C THR A 84 8.46 -5.00 -19.39
N HIS A 85 8.84 -5.27 -18.15
CA HIS A 85 8.17 -6.21 -17.25
C HIS A 85 7.62 -5.54 -15.99
N TYR A 86 7.59 -4.20 -15.98
CA TYR A 86 6.86 -3.39 -15.01
C TYR A 86 5.69 -2.69 -15.68
N PRO A 87 4.56 -2.51 -14.97
CA PRO A 87 3.46 -1.69 -15.45
C PRO A 87 3.92 -0.25 -15.72
N PRO A 88 3.48 0.39 -16.81
CA PRO A 88 4.11 1.61 -17.31
C PRO A 88 3.53 2.91 -16.73
N LEU A 89 2.39 2.83 -16.05
CA LEU A 89 1.61 4.03 -15.73
C LEU A 89 2.30 5.01 -14.75
N PRO A 90 3.02 4.57 -13.69
CA PRO A 90 3.72 5.49 -12.79
C PRO A 90 4.72 6.38 -13.54
N ASP A 91 5.53 5.77 -14.40
CA ASP A 91 6.51 6.44 -15.26
C ASP A 91 5.85 7.39 -16.26
N ILE A 92 4.74 6.95 -16.88
CA ILE A 92 3.97 7.79 -17.80
C ILE A 92 3.45 9.04 -17.09
N ILE A 93 2.85 8.87 -15.90
CA ILE A 93 2.34 9.96 -15.07
C ILE A 93 3.49 10.91 -14.70
N GLY A 94 4.63 10.37 -14.25
CA GLY A 94 5.84 11.15 -13.95
C GLY A 94 6.28 12.00 -15.14
N GLY A 95 6.32 11.42 -16.34
CA GLY A 95 6.64 12.15 -17.58
C GLY A 95 5.61 13.23 -17.93
N ILE A 96 4.32 13.00 -17.70
CA ILE A 96 3.26 13.98 -17.97
C ILE A 96 3.45 15.18 -17.05
N ILE A 97 3.66 14.92 -15.75
CA ILE A 97 3.90 15.96 -14.75
C ILE A 97 5.16 16.75 -15.09
N ALA A 98 6.26 16.07 -15.43
CA ALA A 98 7.51 16.71 -15.80
C ALA A 98 7.36 17.65 -17.02
N ARG A 99 6.56 17.23 -18.01
CA ARG A 99 6.25 18.08 -19.18
C ARG A 99 5.37 19.27 -18.81
N VAL A 100 4.29 19.05 -18.06
CA VAL A 100 3.35 20.11 -17.66
C VAL A 100 4.04 21.17 -16.79
N LEU A 101 4.87 20.75 -15.84
CA LEU A 101 5.62 21.63 -14.96
C LEU A 101 6.95 22.12 -15.58
N ASN A 102 7.30 21.62 -16.76
CA ASN A 102 8.57 21.85 -17.42
C ASN A 102 9.79 21.69 -16.50
N THR A 103 9.84 20.61 -15.72
CA THR A 103 10.86 20.39 -14.68
C THR A 103 11.49 19.00 -14.74
N ASN A 104 12.73 18.90 -14.29
CA ASN A 104 13.41 17.64 -13.97
C ASN A 104 13.58 17.46 -12.45
N GLU A 105 13.12 18.40 -11.62
CA GLU A 105 13.33 18.33 -10.18
C GLU A 105 12.37 17.32 -9.52
N ALA A 106 12.92 16.27 -8.90
CA ALA A 106 12.12 15.23 -8.26
C ALA A 106 11.16 15.78 -7.18
N SER A 107 11.58 16.81 -6.44
CA SER A 107 10.76 17.48 -5.43
C SER A 107 9.51 18.16 -6.04
N LEU A 108 9.65 18.75 -7.22
CA LEU A 108 8.53 19.36 -7.95
C LEU A 108 7.60 18.31 -8.53
N LEU A 109 8.14 17.19 -9.04
CA LEU A 109 7.31 16.06 -9.48
C LEU A 109 6.48 15.48 -8.32
N ALA A 110 7.03 15.47 -7.10
CA ALA A 110 6.37 14.96 -5.90
C ALA A 110 5.23 15.84 -5.38
N VAL A 111 5.03 17.05 -5.91
CA VAL A 111 3.88 17.90 -5.55
C VAL A 111 2.56 17.25 -5.94
N PHE A 112 2.52 16.53 -7.06
CA PHE A 112 1.30 15.85 -7.50
C PHE A 112 0.86 14.72 -6.55
N PRO A 113 1.71 13.73 -6.20
CA PRO A 113 1.35 12.75 -5.17
C PRO A 113 1.02 13.42 -3.83
N LEU A 114 1.74 14.46 -3.42
CA LEU A 114 1.41 15.20 -2.20
C LEU A 114 -0.03 15.74 -2.20
N LEU A 115 -0.48 16.35 -3.31
CA LEU A 115 -1.87 16.83 -3.45
C LEU A 115 -2.89 15.68 -3.45
N LEU A 116 -2.58 14.57 -4.13
CA LEU A 116 -3.42 13.38 -4.12
C LEU A 116 -3.54 12.77 -2.72
N SER A 117 -2.49 12.83 -1.91
CA SER A 117 -2.49 12.33 -0.54
C SER A 117 -3.48 13.12 0.35
N ILE A 118 -3.73 14.40 0.05
CA ILE A 118 -4.73 15.23 0.77
C ILE A 118 -6.13 14.70 0.50
N PHE A 119 -6.42 14.44 -0.78
CA PHE A 119 -7.69 13.81 -1.14
C PHE A 119 -7.82 12.43 -0.48
N PHE A 120 -6.75 11.63 -0.52
CA PHE A 120 -6.72 10.30 0.08
C PHE A 120 -7.02 10.33 1.58
N PHE A 121 -6.41 11.25 2.32
CA PHE A 121 -6.61 11.44 3.76
C PHE A 121 -8.09 11.57 4.15
N PHE A 122 -8.82 12.44 3.45
CA PHE A 122 -10.25 12.64 3.71
C PHE A 122 -11.11 11.51 3.14
N HIS A 123 -10.70 10.92 2.02
CA HIS A 123 -11.40 9.80 1.41
C HIS A 123 -11.38 8.56 2.31
N LEU A 124 -10.24 8.23 2.91
CA LEU A 124 -10.09 7.14 3.88
C LEU A 124 -11.14 7.21 4.99
N ARG A 125 -11.30 8.39 5.59
CA ARG A 125 -12.29 8.60 6.65
C ARG A 125 -13.71 8.30 6.15
N LYS A 126 -14.07 8.81 4.97
CA LYS A 126 -15.40 8.60 4.40
C LYS A 126 -15.68 7.14 4.12
N VAL A 127 -14.71 6.39 3.58
CA VAL A 127 -14.87 4.95 3.34
C VAL A 127 -14.99 4.19 4.65
N LEU A 128 -14.11 4.45 5.62
CA LEU A 128 -14.14 3.78 6.92
C LEU A 128 -15.45 4.02 7.68
N GLN A 129 -16.00 5.24 7.63
CA GLN A 129 -17.32 5.55 8.21
C GLN A 129 -18.48 4.77 7.58
N LYS A 130 -18.30 4.22 6.38
CA LYS A 130 -19.31 3.41 5.71
C LYS A 130 -19.15 1.91 5.97
N ILE A 131 -17.92 1.43 6.12
CA ILE A 131 -17.65 -0.01 6.22
C ILE A 131 -17.39 -0.49 7.65
N VAL A 132 -16.82 0.33 8.54
CA VAL A 132 -16.51 -0.08 9.91
C VAL A 132 -17.75 0.07 10.80
N PRO A 133 -18.10 -0.94 11.62
CA PRO A 133 -19.25 -0.86 12.50
C PRO A 133 -19.03 0.18 13.62
N GLY A 134 -19.83 1.24 13.60
CA GLY A 134 -19.80 2.31 14.61
C GLY A 134 -18.86 3.46 14.24
N GLU A 135 -19.35 4.69 14.39
CA GLU A 135 -18.64 5.89 13.92
C GLU A 135 -17.37 6.20 14.73
N ASN A 136 -17.38 5.90 16.04
CA ASN A 136 -16.20 6.09 16.89
C ASN A 136 -15.10 5.08 16.52
N ALA A 137 -15.47 3.83 16.21
CA ALA A 137 -14.54 2.81 15.73
C ALA A 137 -13.95 3.22 14.38
N ALA A 138 -14.78 3.67 13.45
CA ALA A 138 -14.34 4.19 12.14
C ALA A 138 -13.36 5.36 12.28
N SER A 139 -13.65 6.30 13.19
CA SER A 139 -12.78 7.45 13.45
C SER A 139 -11.44 7.02 14.06
N LEU A 140 -11.45 6.09 15.01
CA LEU A 140 -10.22 5.56 15.62
C LEU A 140 -9.38 4.78 14.59
N SER A 141 -10.01 3.92 13.80
CA SER A 141 -9.37 3.21 12.68
C SER A 141 -8.70 4.16 11.70
N TRP A 142 -9.38 5.25 11.35
CA TRP A 142 -8.86 6.28 10.47
C TRP A 142 -7.63 6.96 11.07
N ILE A 143 -7.68 7.39 12.33
CA ILE A 143 -6.55 8.01 13.04
C ILE A 143 -5.34 7.08 13.03
N LEU A 144 -5.52 5.81 13.44
CA LEU A 144 -4.45 4.82 13.46
C LEU A 144 -3.84 4.63 12.06
N LEU A 145 -4.66 4.56 11.01
CA LEU A 145 -4.13 4.38 9.65
C LEU A 145 -3.33 5.60 9.17
N VAL A 146 -3.89 6.81 9.26
CA VAL A 146 -3.25 8.02 8.70
C VAL A 146 -2.06 8.53 9.50
N THR A 147 -1.95 8.12 10.77
CA THR A 147 -0.77 8.42 11.61
C THR A 147 0.32 7.36 11.49
N SER A 148 0.09 6.26 10.77
CA SER A 148 1.11 5.24 10.59
C SER A 148 2.01 5.49 9.38
N CYS A 149 3.12 4.75 9.31
CA CYS A 149 4.01 4.78 8.14
C CYS A 149 3.28 4.44 6.84
N TYR A 150 2.27 3.56 6.85
CA TYR A 150 1.43 3.24 5.67
C TYR A 150 0.91 4.48 4.93
N PHE A 151 0.56 5.55 5.65
CA PHE A 151 0.12 6.80 5.04
C PHE A 151 1.25 7.82 4.90
N ILE A 152 1.98 8.08 5.99
CA ILE A 152 2.98 9.16 6.05
C ILE A 152 4.14 8.92 5.08
N CYS A 153 4.66 7.70 5.04
CA CYS A 153 5.90 7.39 4.36
C CYS A 153 5.76 7.43 2.82
N TRP A 154 4.54 7.35 2.30
CA TRP A 154 4.24 7.25 0.85
C TRP A 154 3.46 8.42 0.29
N ALA A 155 3.10 9.40 1.13
CA ALA A 155 2.32 10.56 0.70
C ALA A 155 3.03 11.42 -0.35
N ASP A 156 4.36 11.40 -0.37
CA ASP A 156 5.22 12.19 -1.25
C ASP A 156 6.18 11.32 -2.10
N ASP A 157 5.89 10.02 -2.21
CA ASP A 157 6.65 9.08 -3.03
C ASP A 157 6.26 9.23 -4.52
N LEU A 158 7.25 9.18 -5.43
CA LEU A 158 6.99 9.31 -6.87
C LEU A 158 6.44 8.03 -7.48
N HIS A 159 6.65 6.90 -6.83
CA HIS A 159 6.32 5.58 -7.34
C HIS A 159 4.83 5.26 -7.23
N GLN A 160 4.45 4.06 -7.67
CA GLN A 160 3.07 3.57 -7.75
C GLN A 160 2.26 3.60 -6.43
N HIS A 161 2.90 3.67 -5.26
CA HIS A 161 2.29 3.27 -3.99
C HIS A 161 1.07 4.12 -3.60
N LEU A 162 1.18 5.45 -3.61
CA LEU A 162 0.06 6.32 -3.27
C LEU A 162 -1.11 6.16 -4.24
N TYR A 163 -0.82 6.16 -5.54
CA TYR A 163 -1.84 5.99 -6.59
C TYR A 163 -2.60 4.68 -6.39
N THR A 164 -1.84 3.61 -6.13
CA THR A 164 -2.35 2.27 -5.91
C THR A 164 -3.27 2.21 -4.68
N GLU A 165 -2.83 2.73 -3.54
CA GLU A 165 -3.65 2.70 -2.32
C GLU A 165 -4.88 3.60 -2.46
N LEU A 166 -4.73 4.82 -2.98
CA LEU A 166 -5.87 5.71 -3.21
C LEU A 166 -6.94 5.04 -4.08
N LEU A 167 -6.56 4.54 -5.25
CA LEU A 167 -7.50 3.89 -6.16
C LEU A 167 -8.10 2.61 -5.55
N LYS A 168 -7.35 1.86 -4.75
CA LYS A 168 -7.85 0.67 -4.03
C LYS A 168 -8.95 1.05 -3.04
N TRP A 169 -8.76 2.10 -2.26
CA TRP A 169 -9.76 2.59 -1.31
C TRP A 169 -10.99 3.18 -2.00
N VAL A 170 -10.81 3.93 -3.09
CA VAL A 170 -11.92 4.40 -3.93
C VAL A 170 -12.72 3.23 -4.49
N TYR A 171 -12.04 2.20 -4.99
CA TYR A 171 -12.66 0.99 -5.50
C TYR A 171 -13.51 0.29 -4.43
N ILE A 172 -12.96 0.06 -3.23
CA ILE A 172 -13.69 -0.58 -2.12
C ILE A 172 -14.93 0.23 -1.75
N GLY A 173 -14.80 1.55 -1.59
CA GLY A 173 -15.92 2.42 -1.23
C GLY A 173 -17.03 2.44 -2.28
N LEU A 174 -16.66 2.51 -3.57
CA LEU A 174 -17.60 2.48 -4.68
C LEU A 174 -18.27 1.12 -4.85
N LEU A 175 -17.50 0.02 -4.75
CA LEU A 175 -18.03 -1.34 -4.86
C LEU A 175 -18.99 -1.65 -3.71
N TYR A 176 -18.62 -1.29 -2.48
CA TYR A 176 -19.52 -1.41 -1.33
C TYR A 176 -20.83 -0.66 -1.59
N ARG A 177 -20.76 0.59 -2.05
CA ARG A 177 -21.94 1.41 -2.36
C ARG A 177 -22.79 0.84 -3.49
N LEU A 178 -22.17 0.35 -4.57
CA LEU A 178 -22.86 -0.29 -5.69
C LEU A 178 -23.70 -1.51 -5.24
N LEU A 179 -23.20 -2.24 -4.24
CA LEU A 179 -23.80 -3.49 -3.79
C LEU A 179 -24.77 -3.33 -2.62
N THR A 180 -24.68 -2.25 -1.85
CA THR A 180 -25.47 -2.05 -0.62
C THR A 180 -26.46 -0.89 -0.69
N ALA A 181 -26.28 0.03 -1.64
CA ALA A 181 -27.16 1.19 -1.83
C ALA A 181 -27.73 1.21 -3.25
N GLU A 182 -28.53 2.22 -3.56
CA GLU A 182 -29.04 2.45 -4.91
C GLU A 182 -27.87 2.71 -5.88
N PRO A 183 -27.65 1.81 -6.87
CA PRO A 183 -26.54 1.92 -7.79
C PRO A 183 -26.76 3.08 -8.75
N LYS A 184 -25.73 3.92 -8.93
CA LYS A 184 -25.75 4.96 -9.97
C LYS A 184 -25.07 4.45 -11.24
N PRO A 185 -25.54 4.84 -12.44
CA PRO A 185 -25.04 4.30 -13.70
C PRO A 185 -23.54 4.54 -13.92
N TRP A 186 -22.98 5.61 -13.35
CA TRP A 186 -21.55 5.91 -13.45
C TRP A 186 -20.65 5.01 -12.58
N MET A 187 -21.19 4.34 -11.56
CA MET A 187 -20.36 3.59 -10.59
C MET A 187 -19.64 2.41 -11.22
N LEU A 188 -20.33 1.61 -12.05
CA LEU A 188 -19.74 0.44 -12.68
C LEU A 188 -18.65 0.83 -13.71
N PRO A 189 -18.88 1.79 -14.63
CA PRO A 189 -17.82 2.32 -15.49
C PRO A 189 -16.61 2.84 -14.71
N THR A 190 -16.84 3.61 -13.62
CA THR A 190 -15.74 4.11 -12.79
C THR A 190 -14.95 2.97 -12.14
N LEU A 191 -15.62 1.95 -11.60
CA LEU A 191 -14.95 0.76 -11.05
C LEU A 191 -14.14 0.01 -12.13
N CYS A 192 -14.67 -0.09 -13.36
CA CYS A 192 -13.96 -0.71 -14.47
C CYS A 192 -12.67 0.05 -14.81
N VAL A 193 -12.77 1.38 -14.95
CA VAL A 193 -11.62 2.25 -15.19
C VAL A 193 -10.59 2.11 -14.06
N ILE A 194 -11.02 2.12 -12.79
CA ILE A 194 -10.10 1.98 -11.67
C ILE A 194 -9.36 0.64 -11.72
N PHE A 195 -10.04 -0.48 -11.97
CA PHE A 195 -9.41 -1.80 -11.99
C PHE A 195 -8.46 -1.94 -13.20
N PHE A 196 -8.84 -1.39 -14.36
CA PHE A 196 -7.97 -1.28 -15.51
C PHE A 196 -6.69 -0.48 -15.19
N LEU A 197 -6.83 0.74 -14.65
CA LEU A 197 -5.69 1.58 -14.27
C LEU A 197 -4.80 0.91 -13.22
N GLN A 198 -5.38 0.18 -12.26
CA GLN A 198 -4.63 -0.57 -11.26
C GLN A 198 -3.70 -1.60 -11.91
N SER A 199 -4.15 -2.32 -12.95
CA SER A 199 -3.29 -3.26 -13.66
C SER A 199 -2.14 -2.62 -14.45
N LEU A 200 -2.26 -1.32 -14.76
CA LEU A 200 -1.21 -0.52 -15.39
C LEU A 200 -0.33 0.24 -14.37
N LEU A 201 -0.79 0.39 -13.12
CA LEU A 201 0.01 0.90 -12.01
C LEU A 201 0.88 -0.21 -11.43
N THR A 202 0.26 -1.34 -11.10
CA THR A 202 0.89 -2.42 -10.35
C THR A 202 0.21 -3.76 -10.61
N PHE A 203 1.00 -4.83 -10.71
CA PHE A 203 0.43 -6.19 -10.68
C PHE A 203 0.06 -6.64 -9.25
N GLU A 204 0.59 -5.96 -8.22
CA GLU A 204 0.40 -6.32 -6.80
C GLU A 204 -1.06 -6.23 -6.33
N SER A 205 -1.82 -5.27 -6.87
CA SER A 205 -3.20 -4.98 -6.46
C SER A 205 -4.24 -5.82 -7.19
N ILE A 206 -3.87 -6.50 -8.28
CA ILE A 206 -4.82 -7.31 -9.06
C ILE A 206 -5.43 -8.43 -8.21
N PRO A 207 -4.64 -9.26 -7.48
CA PRO A 207 -5.20 -10.31 -6.64
C PRO A 207 -6.09 -9.76 -5.52
N PHE A 208 -5.66 -8.65 -4.90
CA PHE A 208 -6.42 -7.99 -3.84
C PHE A 208 -7.81 -7.56 -4.34
N LEU A 209 -7.86 -6.80 -5.44
CA LEU A 209 -9.12 -6.28 -5.99
C LEU A 209 -10.00 -7.39 -6.57
N GLY A 210 -9.41 -8.45 -7.14
CA GLY A 210 -10.13 -9.62 -7.60
C GLY A 210 -10.88 -10.33 -6.46
N ILE A 211 -10.18 -10.60 -5.35
CA ILE A 211 -10.78 -11.24 -4.17
C ILE A 211 -11.84 -10.35 -3.53
N VAL A 212 -11.60 -9.05 -3.39
CA VAL A 212 -12.61 -8.11 -2.87
C VAL A 212 -13.84 -8.08 -3.78
N THR A 213 -13.65 -8.06 -5.10
CA THR A 213 -14.76 -8.07 -6.07
C THR A 213 -15.61 -9.32 -5.92
N VAL A 214 -15.00 -10.50 -6.04
CA VAL A 214 -15.70 -11.78 -5.90
C VAL A 214 -16.34 -11.91 -4.52
N GLY A 215 -15.58 -11.63 -3.46
CA GLY A 215 -16.03 -11.74 -2.07
C GLY A 215 -17.24 -10.85 -1.79
N PHE A 216 -17.26 -9.61 -2.28
CA PHE A 216 -18.38 -8.70 -2.06
C PHE A 216 -19.61 -9.09 -2.87
N PHE A 217 -19.46 -9.54 -4.13
CA PHE A 217 -20.58 -10.06 -4.91
C PHE A 217 -21.19 -11.33 -4.28
N LEU A 218 -20.36 -12.24 -3.76
CA LEU A 218 -20.83 -13.40 -3.00
C LEU A 218 -21.52 -12.99 -1.70
N LEU A 219 -20.98 -12.01 -0.98
CA LEU A 219 -21.54 -11.55 0.30
C LEU A 219 -22.90 -10.85 0.13
N PHE A 220 -23.00 -9.90 -0.79
CA PHE A 220 -24.17 -9.01 -0.91
C PHE A 220 -25.18 -9.44 -1.97
N ARG A 221 -24.75 -10.18 -3.01
CA ARG A 221 -25.64 -10.64 -4.10
C ARG A 221 -25.80 -12.15 -4.16
N LYS A 222 -24.99 -12.92 -3.41
CA LYS A 222 -25.00 -14.40 -3.39
C LYS A 222 -24.84 -15.03 -4.78
N ARG A 223 -24.13 -14.36 -5.70
CA ARG A 223 -23.92 -14.81 -7.09
C ARG A 223 -22.50 -14.49 -7.55
N LEU A 224 -21.75 -15.51 -7.94
CA LEU A 224 -20.40 -15.36 -8.49
C LEU A 224 -20.44 -14.78 -9.92
N PHE A 225 -21.26 -15.37 -10.78
CA PHE A 225 -21.37 -15.04 -12.22
C PHE A 225 -22.28 -13.85 -12.50
N HIS A 226 -22.29 -12.84 -11.62
CA HIS A 226 -23.00 -11.61 -11.90
C HIS A 226 -22.31 -10.85 -13.05
N PRO A 227 -23.01 -10.34 -14.09
CA PRO A 227 -22.37 -9.69 -15.24
C PRO A 227 -21.42 -8.56 -14.85
N ALA A 228 -21.81 -7.71 -13.91
CA ALA A 228 -20.94 -6.66 -13.37
C ALA A 228 -19.66 -7.22 -12.69
N CYS A 229 -19.73 -8.36 -12.02
CA CYS A 229 -18.55 -9.02 -11.43
C CYS A 229 -17.59 -9.49 -12.54
N LEU A 230 -18.13 -10.20 -13.55
CA LEU A 230 -17.35 -10.68 -14.69
C LEU A 230 -16.71 -9.53 -15.47
N LEU A 231 -17.44 -8.45 -15.69
CA LEU A 231 -16.93 -7.26 -16.36
C LEU A 231 -15.76 -6.66 -15.58
N LEU A 232 -15.88 -6.50 -14.26
CA LEU A 232 -14.80 -5.99 -13.43
C LEU A 232 -13.56 -6.88 -13.46
N LEU A 233 -13.74 -8.21 -13.42
CA LEU A 233 -12.63 -9.17 -13.49
C LEU A 233 -11.96 -9.24 -14.87
N ALA A 234 -12.65 -8.84 -15.94
CA ALA A 234 -12.07 -8.73 -17.28
C ALA A 234 -11.12 -7.53 -17.42
N MET A 235 -11.32 -6.45 -16.65
CA MET A 235 -10.53 -5.22 -16.78
C MET A 235 -9.01 -5.39 -16.56
N PRO A 236 -8.52 -6.11 -15.53
CA PRO A 236 -7.08 -6.34 -15.40
C PRO A 236 -6.50 -7.17 -16.55
N VAL A 237 -7.29 -8.08 -17.15
CA VAL A 237 -6.85 -8.84 -18.34
C VAL A 237 -6.62 -7.90 -19.52
N ILE A 238 -7.53 -6.95 -19.74
CA ILE A 238 -7.40 -5.94 -20.79
C ILE A 238 -6.17 -5.05 -20.56
N GLY A 239 -5.93 -4.61 -19.32
CA GLY A 239 -4.75 -3.79 -19.01
C GLY A 239 -3.43 -4.54 -19.17
N VAL A 240 -3.36 -5.81 -18.75
CA VAL A 240 -2.18 -6.66 -19.01
C VAL A 240 -1.99 -6.90 -20.52
N ALA A 241 -3.06 -7.14 -21.26
CA ALA A 241 -2.99 -7.29 -22.72
C ALA A 241 -2.48 -6.03 -23.42
N LEU A 242 -2.91 -4.84 -22.96
CA LEU A 242 -2.39 -3.57 -23.44
C LEU A 242 -0.87 -3.44 -23.19
N HIS A 243 -0.41 -3.78 -21.98
CA HIS A 243 1.02 -3.75 -21.65
C HIS A 243 1.84 -4.72 -22.53
N LEU A 244 1.34 -5.94 -22.73
CA LEU A 244 1.96 -6.91 -23.63
C LEU A 244 2.00 -6.41 -25.08
N TYR A 245 0.97 -5.72 -25.53
CA TYR A 245 0.96 -5.08 -26.84
C TYR A 245 1.99 -3.93 -26.94
N GLN A 246 2.19 -3.14 -25.87
CA GLN A 246 3.26 -2.14 -25.82
C GLN A 246 4.64 -2.79 -25.94
N ASN A 247 4.86 -3.92 -25.26
CA ASN A 247 6.09 -4.71 -25.41
C ASN A 247 6.26 -5.22 -26.85
N TYR A 248 5.19 -5.69 -27.50
CA TYR A 248 5.24 -6.10 -28.90
C TYR A 248 5.65 -4.95 -29.82
N LEU A 249 5.08 -3.76 -29.62
CA LEU A 249 5.46 -2.57 -30.39
C LEU A 249 6.91 -2.12 -30.18
N TYR A 250 7.52 -2.48 -29.04
CA TYR A 250 8.91 -2.15 -28.72
C TYR A 250 9.89 -3.23 -29.20
N LEU A 251 9.60 -4.51 -28.95
CA LEU A 251 10.46 -5.66 -29.26
C LEU A 251 10.28 -6.18 -30.69
N GLY A 252 9.20 -5.79 -31.38
CA GLY A 252 8.92 -6.09 -32.78
C GLY A 252 8.20 -7.43 -33.04
N THR A 253 8.36 -8.44 -32.18
CA THR A 253 7.73 -9.77 -32.37
C THR A 253 7.17 -10.36 -31.08
N TRP A 254 6.15 -11.23 -31.19
CA TRP A 254 5.57 -11.91 -30.04
C TRP A 254 6.52 -12.95 -29.44
N GLU A 255 7.37 -13.58 -30.26
CA GLU A 255 8.40 -14.49 -29.78
C GLU A 255 9.36 -13.77 -28.83
N ALA A 256 9.78 -12.54 -29.17
CA ALA A 256 10.65 -11.73 -28.33
C ALA A 256 9.94 -11.33 -27.02
N VAL A 257 8.67 -10.90 -27.08
CA VAL A 257 7.86 -10.57 -25.89
C VAL A 257 7.74 -11.77 -24.95
N MET A 258 7.42 -12.95 -25.48
CA MET A 258 7.25 -14.16 -24.68
C MET A 258 8.57 -14.64 -24.07
N ALA A 259 9.67 -14.57 -24.83
CA ALA A 259 11.00 -14.90 -24.33
C ALA A 259 11.42 -13.95 -23.19
N ASP A 260 11.21 -12.63 -23.37
CA ASP A 260 11.52 -11.62 -22.36
C ASP A 260 10.70 -11.82 -21.08
N MET A 261 9.38 -11.95 -21.20
CA MET A 261 8.50 -12.20 -20.05
C MET A 261 8.81 -13.52 -19.34
N LYS A 262 9.12 -14.59 -20.08
CA LYS A 262 9.52 -15.88 -19.50
C LYS A 262 10.83 -15.76 -18.74
N ASN A 263 11.83 -15.08 -19.30
CA ASN A 263 13.13 -14.88 -18.66
C ASN A 263 13.00 -14.03 -17.39
N ALA A 264 12.19 -12.96 -17.44
CA ALA A 264 11.88 -12.13 -16.29
C ALA A 264 11.15 -12.92 -15.19
N ALA A 265 10.14 -13.72 -15.56
CA ALA A 265 9.40 -14.56 -14.64
C ALA A 265 10.30 -15.63 -13.99
N LEU A 266 11.14 -16.30 -14.77
CA LEU A 266 12.11 -17.27 -14.26
C LEU A 266 13.06 -16.60 -13.26
N LYS A 267 13.70 -15.49 -13.63
CA LYS A 267 14.60 -14.73 -12.73
C LYS A 267 13.93 -14.36 -11.41
N ARG A 268 12.66 -13.92 -11.44
CA ARG A 268 11.87 -13.51 -10.27
C ARG A 268 11.26 -14.66 -9.47
N MET A 269 11.25 -15.88 -9.99
CA MET A 269 10.78 -17.09 -9.28
C MET A 269 11.95 -17.90 -8.70
N THR A 270 13.08 -17.96 -9.40
CA THR A 270 14.22 -18.81 -9.03
C THR A 270 15.33 -18.05 -8.31
N GLY A 271 15.39 -16.72 -8.45
CA GLY A 271 16.50 -15.91 -7.98
C GLY A 271 17.82 -16.14 -8.75
N THR A 272 17.81 -16.89 -9.85
CA THR A 272 19.03 -17.18 -10.63
C THR A 272 19.38 -16.00 -11.54
N GLY A 273 20.03 -14.98 -10.99
CA GLY A 273 20.72 -13.91 -11.72
C GLY A 273 22.19 -13.86 -11.30
N GLU A 274 23.09 -13.64 -12.25
CA GLU A 274 24.54 -13.56 -12.00
C GLU A 274 24.88 -12.51 -10.93
N LEU A 275 25.67 -12.95 -9.95
CA LEU A 275 26.53 -12.18 -9.02
C LEU A 275 25.92 -10.99 -8.24
N GLY A 276 25.73 -11.22 -6.93
CA GLY A 276 26.02 -10.21 -5.91
C GLY A 276 24.85 -9.39 -5.36
N ASN A 277 23.66 -9.47 -5.92
CA ASN A 277 22.48 -8.77 -5.37
C ASN A 277 21.68 -9.70 -4.44
N GLU A 278 21.29 -9.20 -3.28
CA GLU A 278 20.43 -9.87 -2.28
C GLU A 278 19.10 -10.42 -2.85
N LEU A 279 18.74 -10.00 -4.07
CA LEU A 279 17.61 -10.48 -4.87
C LEU A 279 17.77 -11.92 -5.40
N GLY A 280 18.98 -12.49 -5.34
CA GLY A 280 19.29 -13.82 -5.85
C GLY A 280 19.05 -14.99 -4.89
N ARG A 281 18.32 -14.78 -3.78
CA ARG A 281 18.01 -15.86 -2.84
C ARG A 281 16.94 -16.78 -3.43
N SER A 282 17.26 -18.06 -3.56
CA SER A 282 16.25 -19.10 -3.83
C SER A 282 15.32 -19.19 -2.61
N VAL A 283 14.06 -18.81 -2.79
CA VAL A 283 13.06 -18.87 -1.71
C VAL A 283 12.66 -20.32 -1.49
N GLN A 284 12.95 -20.84 -0.31
CA GLN A 284 12.61 -22.22 0.06
C GLN A 284 11.31 -22.27 0.85
N GLY A 285 10.69 -23.45 0.97
CA GLY A 285 9.44 -23.63 1.73
C GLY A 285 9.50 -23.10 3.17
N TYR A 286 10.67 -23.14 3.82
CA TYR A 286 10.84 -22.58 5.17
C TYR A 286 10.76 -21.04 5.20
N ASP A 287 11.17 -20.35 4.13
CA ASP A 287 11.08 -18.88 4.03
C ASP A 287 9.62 -18.43 4.05
N PHE A 288 8.72 -19.24 3.47
CA PHE A 288 7.29 -19.02 3.59
C PHE A 288 6.84 -19.12 5.04
N LEU A 289 7.17 -20.21 5.75
CA LEU A 289 6.78 -20.39 7.16
C LEU A 289 7.32 -19.26 8.06
N LYS A 290 8.55 -18.83 7.83
CA LYS A 290 9.16 -17.71 8.55
C LYS A 290 8.44 -16.38 8.28
N MET A 291 8.06 -16.14 7.02
CA MET A 291 7.27 -14.98 6.63
C MET A 291 5.90 -14.98 7.33
N TRP A 292 5.18 -16.11 7.35
CA TRP A 292 3.85 -16.23 7.99
C TRP A 292 3.84 -16.07 9.50
N THR A 293 4.96 -16.37 10.14
CA THR A 293 5.09 -16.30 11.59
C THR A 293 5.64 -14.93 12.00
N PHE A 294 6.87 -14.88 12.51
CA PHE A 294 7.39 -13.71 13.20
C PHE A 294 7.55 -12.49 12.27
N GLU A 295 7.98 -12.69 11.03
CA GLU A 295 8.33 -11.57 10.15
C GLU A 295 7.11 -10.75 9.72
N LEU A 296 5.99 -11.37 9.33
CA LEU A 296 4.78 -10.64 8.93
C LEU A 296 4.28 -9.75 10.06
N TRP A 297 4.19 -10.27 11.29
CA TRP A 297 3.70 -9.51 12.44
C TRP A 297 4.67 -8.40 12.85
N PHE A 298 5.97 -8.63 12.72
CA PHE A 298 6.96 -7.60 12.96
C PHE A 298 6.89 -6.49 11.90
N ARG A 299 6.72 -6.83 10.62
CA ARG A 299 6.49 -5.87 9.53
C ARG A 299 5.20 -5.06 9.74
N ILE A 300 4.13 -5.70 10.23
CA ILE A 300 2.90 -4.99 10.63
C ILE A 300 3.20 -3.93 11.68
N GLY A 301 3.99 -4.26 12.71
CA GLY A 301 4.34 -3.29 13.77
C GLY A 301 5.18 -2.11 13.29
N ARG A 302 5.95 -2.26 12.21
CA ARG A 302 6.70 -1.17 11.58
C ARG A 302 5.82 -0.33 10.64
N MET A 303 4.94 -0.97 9.89
CA MET A 303 4.08 -0.30 8.90
C MET A 303 2.89 0.42 9.54
N PHE A 304 2.29 -0.17 10.58
CA PHE A 304 1.05 0.29 11.20
C PHE A 304 1.25 0.69 12.67
N THR A 305 0.29 1.44 13.22
CA THR A 305 0.40 1.99 14.59
C THR A 305 0.43 0.95 15.69
N LEU A 306 -0.31 -0.16 15.51
CA LEU A 306 -0.36 -1.23 16.49
C LEU A 306 0.78 -2.23 16.24
N PRO A 307 1.60 -2.56 17.25
CA PRO A 307 2.58 -3.64 17.15
C PRO A 307 1.92 -4.96 16.74
N GLY A 308 2.63 -5.83 16.02
CA GLY A 308 2.06 -7.06 15.44
C GLY A 308 1.30 -7.93 16.45
N ILE A 309 1.91 -8.25 17.59
CA ILE A 309 1.27 -9.07 18.64
C ILE A 309 0.04 -8.35 19.21
N SER A 310 0.12 -7.04 19.44
CA SER A 310 -1.02 -6.24 19.89
C SER A 310 -2.15 -6.28 18.87
N PHE A 311 -1.81 -6.17 17.59
CA PHE A 311 -2.78 -6.23 16.49
C PHE A 311 -3.47 -7.60 16.41
N ILE A 312 -2.77 -8.72 16.60
CA ILE A 312 -3.37 -10.06 16.64
C ILE A 312 -4.42 -10.14 17.75
N ILE A 313 -4.06 -9.73 18.97
CA ILE A 313 -4.94 -9.79 20.14
C ILE A 313 -6.17 -8.90 19.94
N ILE A 314 -5.96 -7.65 19.50
CA ILE A 314 -7.04 -6.70 19.19
C ILE A 314 -7.95 -7.25 18.08
N SER A 315 -7.37 -7.88 17.05
CA SER A 315 -8.12 -8.50 15.96
C SER A 315 -8.96 -9.68 16.42
N ALA A 316 -8.45 -10.50 17.33
CA ALA A 316 -9.21 -11.62 17.91
C ALA A 316 -10.47 -11.13 18.63
N PHE A 317 -10.37 -10.05 19.42
CA PHE A 317 -11.54 -9.44 20.07
C PHE A 317 -12.54 -8.87 19.06
N ALA A 318 -12.05 -8.15 18.04
CA ALA A 318 -12.90 -7.61 16.99
C ALA A 318 -13.65 -8.72 16.24
N LEU A 319 -12.92 -9.72 15.74
CA LEU A 319 -13.46 -10.81 14.94
C LEU A 319 -14.44 -11.66 15.75
N ARG A 320 -14.13 -11.95 17.02
CA ARG A 320 -15.04 -12.67 17.91
C ARG A 320 -16.36 -11.91 18.06
N ASP A 321 -16.31 -10.63 18.40
CA ASP A 321 -17.53 -9.84 18.58
C ASP A 321 -18.31 -9.67 17.27
N MET A 322 -17.63 -9.40 16.16
CA MET A 322 -18.25 -9.33 14.84
C MET A 322 -18.90 -10.65 14.42
N TYR A 323 -18.28 -11.80 14.72
CA TYR A 323 -18.86 -13.11 14.43
C TYR A 323 -20.23 -13.28 15.09
N TYR A 324 -20.36 -12.88 16.36
CA TYR A 324 -21.60 -13.03 17.13
C TYR A 324 -22.63 -11.92 16.88
N ARG A 325 -22.20 -10.68 16.63
CA ARG A 325 -23.09 -9.50 16.60
C ARG A 325 -23.20 -8.81 15.25
N HIS A 326 -22.23 -9.01 14.37
CA HIS A 326 -22.10 -8.27 13.10
C HIS A 326 -21.63 -9.19 11.96
N SER A 327 -22.40 -10.23 11.65
CA SER A 327 -22.01 -11.30 10.72
C SER A 327 -21.54 -10.82 9.34
N ILE A 328 -22.16 -9.77 8.79
CA ILE A 328 -21.73 -9.14 7.52
C ILE A 328 -20.32 -8.57 7.66
N HIS A 329 -20.06 -7.82 8.73
CA HIS A 329 -18.75 -7.21 8.99
C HIS A 329 -17.67 -8.27 9.25
N PHE A 330 -18.02 -9.36 9.94
CA PHE A 330 -17.11 -10.51 10.08
C PHE A 330 -16.69 -11.07 8.71
N ARG A 331 -17.65 -11.31 7.82
CA ARG A 331 -17.35 -11.80 6.46
C ARG A 331 -16.54 -10.79 5.64
N MET A 332 -16.81 -9.49 5.77
CA MET A 332 -15.99 -8.44 5.16
C MET A 332 -14.55 -8.47 5.69
N ALA A 333 -14.36 -8.66 7.00
CA ALA A 333 -13.02 -8.80 7.58
C ALA A 333 -12.26 -9.99 7.00
N ILE A 334 -12.92 -11.15 6.85
CA ILE A 334 -12.32 -12.32 6.21
C ILE A 334 -11.95 -12.02 4.75
N ILE A 335 -12.83 -11.39 3.98
CA ILE A 335 -12.54 -11.01 2.59
C ILE A 335 -11.32 -10.07 2.51
N PHE A 336 -11.26 -9.05 3.36
CA PHE A 336 -10.12 -8.13 3.38
C PHE A 336 -8.82 -8.80 3.83
N PHE A 337 -8.88 -9.73 4.79
CA PHE A 337 -7.73 -10.51 5.21
C PHE A 337 -7.21 -11.39 4.07
N LEU A 338 -8.09 -12.18 3.44
CA LEU A 338 -7.74 -13.04 2.30
C LEU A 338 -7.18 -12.23 1.12
N ALA A 339 -7.79 -11.09 0.82
CA ALA A 339 -7.29 -10.18 -0.22
C ALA A 339 -5.90 -9.62 0.14
N GLY A 340 -5.69 -9.25 1.40
CA GLY A 340 -4.43 -8.67 1.87
C GLY A 340 -3.25 -9.64 1.89
N ILE A 341 -3.50 -10.93 2.15
CA ILE A 341 -2.46 -11.97 2.12
C ILE A 341 -2.26 -12.60 0.74
N ALA A 342 -3.15 -12.35 -0.23
CA ALA A 342 -3.12 -13.01 -1.53
C ALA A 342 -1.78 -12.82 -2.27
N TRP A 343 -1.21 -11.62 -2.20
CA TRP A 343 0.06 -11.32 -2.86
C TRP A 343 1.22 -12.18 -2.33
N ILE A 344 1.19 -12.54 -1.04
CA ILE A 344 2.19 -13.42 -0.42
C ILE A 344 2.20 -14.80 -1.09
N PHE A 345 1.05 -15.27 -1.57
CA PHE A 345 0.94 -16.52 -2.31
C PHE A 345 1.27 -16.38 -3.79
N VAL A 346 0.93 -15.24 -4.40
CA VAL A 346 1.13 -15.01 -5.84
C VAL A 346 2.60 -14.72 -6.17
N MET A 347 3.29 -13.93 -5.36
CA MET A 347 4.70 -13.56 -5.54
C MET A 347 5.46 -13.60 -4.21
N PRO A 348 5.72 -14.81 -3.68
CA PRO A 348 6.32 -14.99 -2.37
C PRO A 348 7.73 -14.42 -2.25
N GLN A 349 8.57 -14.56 -3.28
CA GLN A 349 9.91 -13.96 -3.28
C GLN A 349 9.86 -12.45 -3.15
N HIS A 350 8.97 -11.81 -3.90
CA HIS A 350 8.74 -10.37 -3.79
C HIS A 350 8.26 -9.99 -2.38
N ALA A 351 7.33 -10.77 -1.80
CA ALA A 351 6.83 -10.53 -0.44
C ALA A 351 7.93 -10.69 0.63
N VAL A 352 8.83 -11.67 0.48
CA VAL A 352 9.95 -11.89 1.41
C VAL A 352 10.95 -10.73 1.34
N ILE A 353 11.36 -10.33 0.15
CA ILE A 353 12.39 -9.29 -0.04
C ILE A 353 11.85 -7.91 0.34
N HIS A 354 10.63 -7.58 -0.07
CA HIS A 354 10.06 -6.24 0.11
C HIS A 354 9.14 -6.17 1.33
N THR A 355 9.67 -5.62 2.42
CA THR A 355 8.94 -5.42 3.68
C THR A 355 7.66 -4.58 3.52
N PHE A 356 7.63 -3.65 2.56
CA PHE A 356 6.45 -2.81 2.29
C PHE A 356 5.23 -3.58 1.78
N THR A 357 5.39 -4.80 1.26
CA THR A 357 4.27 -5.60 0.71
C THR A 357 3.19 -5.90 1.76
N VAL A 358 3.52 -5.80 3.05
CA VAL A 358 2.56 -5.88 4.16
C VAL A 358 1.41 -4.84 4.06
N LYS A 359 1.59 -3.79 3.26
CA LYS A 359 0.55 -2.77 2.99
C LYS A 359 -0.73 -3.31 2.39
N HIS A 360 -0.69 -4.46 1.73
CA HIS A 360 -1.90 -5.08 1.21
C HIS A 360 -2.87 -5.46 2.34
N LEU A 361 -2.38 -5.62 3.57
CA LEU A 361 -3.21 -5.78 4.77
C LEU A 361 -3.80 -4.45 5.29
N GLY A 362 -3.44 -3.30 4.73
CA GLY A 362 -3.85 -1.98 5.23
C GLY A 362 -5.36 -1.80 5.35
N VAL A 363 -6.13 -2.34 4.40
CA VAL A 363 -7.60 -2.33 4.47
C VAL A 363 -8.12 -3.18 5.62
N PHE A 364 -7.57 -4.37 5.82
CA PHE A 364 -7.93 -5.25 6.93
C PHE A 364 -7.55 -4.63 8.29
N VAL A 365 -6.32 -4.13 8.41
CA VAL A 365 -5.82 -3.46 9.63
C VAL A 365 -6.71 -2.27 9.99
N ALA A 366 -7.02 -1.41 9.02
CA ALA A 366 -7.90 -0.27 9.23
C ALA A 366 -9.33 -0.70 9.57
N PHE A 367 -9.86 -1.74 8.93
CA PHE A 367 -11.21 -2.24 9.22
C PHE A 367 -11.35 -2.74 10.67
N ILE A 368 -10.31 -3.39 11.19
CA ILE A 368 -10.35 -4.10 12.48
C ILE A 368 -9.88 -3.26 13.67
N SER A 369 -8.86 -2.42 13.49
CA SER A 369 -8.09 -1.87 14.61
C SER A 369 -8.91 -0.97 15.53
N GLY A 370 -9.66 -0.01 14.98
CA GLY A 370 -10.50 0.89 15.78
C GLY A 370 -11.64 0.15 16.49
N TYR A 371 -12.28 -0.80 15.80
CA TYR A 371 -13.34 -1.62 16.41
C TYR A 371 -12.80 -2.51 17.52
N GLY A 372 -11.72 -3.25 17.27
CA GLY A 372 -11.09 -4.14 18.23
C GLY A 372 -10.59 -3.41 19.47
N LEU A 373 -10.02 -2.20 19.32
CA LEU A 373 -9.60 -1.40 20.45
C LEU A 373 -10.78 -0.98 21.33
N MET A 374 -11.92 -0.63 20.75
CA MET A 374 -13.13 -0.34 21.52
C MET A 374 -13.63 -1.55 22.30
N GLN A 375 -13.62 -2.74 21.68
CA GLN A 375 -14.00 -3.99 22.35
C GLN A 375 -13.01 -4.34 23.47
N TYR A 376 -11.71 -4.22 23.21
CA TYR A 376 -10.67 -4.43 24.21
C TYR A 376 -10.80 -3.46 25.38
N PHE A 377 -11.07 -2.18 25.11
CA PHE A 377 -11.24 -1.17 26.15
C PHE A 377 -12.46 -1.44 27.05
N ALA A 378 -13.57 -1.92 26.47
CA ALA A 378 -14.73 -2.35 27.24
C ALA A 378 -14.38 -3.53 28.18
N LEU A 379 -13.56 -4.47 27.70
CA LEU A 379 -13.07 -5.60 28.51
C LEU A 379 -12.16 -5.14 29.65
N VAL A 380 -11.23 -4.22 29.37
CA VAL A 380 -10.35 -3.61 30.38
C VAL A 380 -11.21 -2.99 31.49
N LYS A 381 -12.19 -2.16 31.15
CA LYS A 381 -13.10 -1.56 32.15
C LYS A 381 -13.80 -2.60 33.01
N LYS A 382 -14.32 -3.67 32.38
CA LYS A 382 -14.98 -4.77 33.08
C LYS A 382 -14.03 -5.44 34.08
N HIS A 383 -12.83 -5.80 33.66
CA HIS A 383 -11.85 -6.48 34.53
C HIS A 383 -11.27 -5.57 35.62
N PHE A 384 -11.14 -4.27 35.37
CA PHE A 384 -10.77 -3.35 36.42
C PHE A 384 -11.87 -3.22 37.49
N ALA A 385 -13.15 -3.29 37.09
CA ALA A 385 -14.27 -3.24 38.03
C ALA A 385 -14.40 -4.50 38.92
N THR A 386 -13.96 -5.69 38.47
CA THR A 386 -14.07 -6.93 39.27
C THR A 386 -13.10 -7.00 40.45
N GLY A 387 -12.08 -6.13 40.53
CA GLY A 387 -11.09 -6.17 41.62
C GLY A 387 -10.00 -7.24 41.48
N LEU A 388 -10.11 -8.16 40.51
CA LEU A 388 -9.17 -9.26 40.34
C LEU A 388 -7.81 -8.77 39.83
N LEU A 389 -6.79 -8.84 40.70
CA LEU A 389 -5.46 -8.28 40.45
C LEU A 389 -4.77 -8.85 39.19
N HIS A 390 -4.86 -10.16 38.96
CA HIS A 390 -4.19 -10.82 37.83
C HIS A 390 -4.67 -10.28 36.47
N TRP A 391 -5.98 -9.99 36.31
CA TRP A 391 -6.49 -9.38 35.08
C TRP A 391 -5.97 -7.96 34.89
N ARG A 392 -5.89 -7.17 35.96
CA ARG A 392 -5.34 -5.81 35.91
C ARG A 392 -3.87 -5.82 35.49
N ILE A 393 -3.07 -6.70 36.08
CA ILE A 393 -1.65 -6.88 35.72
C ILE A 393 -1.53 -7.24 34.24
N LEU A 394 -2.31 -8.23 33.75
CA LEU A 394 -2.27 -8.63 32.34
C LEU A 394 -2.60 -7.48 31.39
N HIS A 395 -3.61 -6.67 31.71
CA HIS A 395 -3.97 -5.50 30.92
C HIS A 395 -2.89 -4.41 30.94
N VAL A 396 -2.32 -4.11 32.11
CA VAL A 396 -1.23 -3.13 32.24
C VAL A 396 -0.02 -3.57 31.42
N VAL A 397 0.39 -4.84 31.51
CA VAL A 397 1.50 -5.39 30.73
C VAL A 397 1.23 -5.28 29.23
N PHE A 398 0.04 -5.66 28.77
CA PHE A 398 -0.32 -5.56 27.35
C PHE A 398 -0.36 -4.12 26.84
N ILE A 399 -0.90 -3.18 27.63
CA ILE A 399 -0.93 -1.76 27.28
C ILE A 399 0.49 -1.22 27.22
N ALA A 400 1.33 -1.52 28.22
CA ALA A 400 2.73 -1.09 28.25
C ALA A 400 3.51 -1.61 27.03
N PHE A 401 3.33 -2.88 26.67
CA PHE A 401 3.92 -3.46 25.46
C PHE A 401 3.44 -2.74 24.18
N THR A 402 2.14 -2.47 24.08
CA THR A 402 1.55 -1.77 22.93
C THR A 402 2.09 -0.34 22.81
N CYS A 403 2.17 0.38 23.94
CA CYS A 403 2.75 1.72 24.01
C CYS A 403 4.23 1.72 23.64
N TYR A 404 5.02 0.77 24.17
CA TYR A 404 6.43 0.63 23.82
C TYR A 404 6.64 0.44 22.32
N GLY A 405 5.89 -0.48 21.71
CA GLY A 405 6.01 -0.73 20.27
C GLY A 405 5.55 0.46 19.40
N PHE A 406 4.52 1.21 19.83
CA PHE A 406 4.14 2.47 19.18
C PHE A 406 5.23 3.54 19.31
N LEU A 407 5.77 3.73 20.51
CA LEU A 407 6.82 4.72 20.80
C LEU A 407 8.08 4.42 19.99
N LEU A 408 8.45 3.15 19.85
CA LEU A 408 9.60 2.75 19.05
C LEU A 408 9.33 2.90 17.55
N ASN A 409 8.32 2.21 17.01
CA ASN A 409 8.14 2.08 15.57
C ASN A 409 7.56 3.32 14.90
N GLN A 410 6.58 3.98 15.54
CA GLN A 410 5.94 5.15 14.94
C GLN A 410 6.56 6.44 15.46
N PHE A 411 6.59 6.63 16.77
CA PHE A 411 7.05 7.90 17.33
C PHE A 411 8.55 8.14 17.09
N TYR A 412 9.41 7.21 17.50
CA TYR A 412 10.86 7.37 17.34
C TYR A 412 11.28 7.26 15.88
N TYR A 413 10.91 6.19 15.16
CA TYR A 413 11.39 6.03 13.78
C TYR A 413 10.69 6.95 12.77
N VAL A 414 9.35 6.99 12.73
CA VAL A 414 8.62 7.76 11.69
C VAL A 414 8.58 9.24 12.03
N TYR A 415 8.24 9.62 13.27
CA TYR A 415 7.99 11.03 13.58
C TYR A 415 9.26 11.81 13.96
N LEU A 416 10.19 11.18 14.68
CA LEU A 416 11.43 11.83 15.10
C LEU A 416 12.57 11.56 14.11
N LYS A 417 13.10 10.34 14.08
CA LYS A 417 14.35 9.99 13.40
C LYS A 417 14.30 10.20 11.89
N PHE A 418 13.25 9.71 11.22
CA PHE A 418 13.01 9.93 9.79
C PHE A 418 11.95 11.02 9.54
N GLY A 419 11.68 11.82 10.57
CA GLY A 419 10.74 12.93 10.57
C GLY A 419 11.42 14.19 11.05
N PHE A 420 10.81 14.88 12.02
CA PHE A 420 11.20 16.23 12.46
C PHE A 420 12.65 16.39 12.95
N ALA A 421 13.32 15.32 13.35
CA ALA A 421 14.71 15.34 13.82
C ALA A 421 15.70 14.78 12.79
N TYR A 422 15.28 14.45 11.57
CA TYR A 422 16.20 14.02 10.51
C TYR A 422 17.07 15.21 10.03
N PRO A 423 18.40 15.04 9.83
CA PRO A 423 19.19 13.81 9.99
C PRO A 423 19.90 13.67 11.35
N HIS A 424 19.57 14.50 12.34
CA HIS A 424 20.29 14.60 13.63
C HIS A 424 20.28 13.31 14.47
N LEU A 425 19.29 12.42 14.29
CA LEU A 425 19.21 11.12 14.98
C LEU A 425 19.82 9.96 14.15
N GLY A 426 20.62 10.29 13.14
CA GLY A 426 21.29 9.35 12.25
C GLY A 426 20.46 8.96 11.02
N THR A 427 21.15 8.49 9.98
CA THR A 427 20.59 8.20 8.66
C THR A 427 20.33 6.72 8.39
N ARG A 428 20.86 5.84 9.23
CA ARG A 428 20.62 4.38 9.21
C ARG A 428 19.75 4.00 10.41
N ALA A 429 18.78 3.10 10.26
CA ALA A 429 18.22 2.46 11.43
C ALA A 429 19.22 1.43 11.93
N TYR A 430 19.44 1.43 13.24
CA TYR A 430 20.15 0.33 13.88
C TYR A 430 19.15 -0.82 13.94
N LEU A 431 19.08 -1.61 12.86
CA LEU A 431 18.16 -2.74 12.77
C LEU A 431 18.86 -3.98 13.33
N TRP A 432 18.25 -4.51 14.38
CA TRP A 432 18.41 -5.89 14.86
C TRP A 432 17.67 -6.85 13.93
#